data_AF-A0A1A7ZAD8-F1
#
_entry.id   AF-A0A1A7ZAD8-F1
#
_cell.length_a   1.000
_cell.length_b   1.000
_cell.length_c   1.000
_cell.angle_alpha   90.00
_cell.angle_beta   90.00
_cell.angle_gamma   90.00
#
_symmetry.space_group_name_H-M   'P 1'
#
loop_
_entity.id
_entity.type
_entity.pdbx_description
1 polymer ?
#
loop_
_entity_poly.entity_id
_entity_poly.type
_entity_poly.pdbx_seq_one_letter_code
_entity_poly.pdbx_strand_id
1 'polypeptide(L)'
;MTSALSDPTLERNFKGHRDVVTSVDFSRNMKQIVTGSMDSCVMIWNLKPQMRAYRFDGHREAVNSVQFSPSGHLVASASRDKTVRLWVPSMKADSTEFRAHTATVRCVNFSGDGQSLVTASNDKTIKVWTVHRQKFLFSLNQHINWVRCAKFSPDDRLIVSCSDDRTIKLWDKNSRECIHSFFEHAGFANYVDFHPSGTCIAAASTDHSVKVWDIRSHKMLQHYPVHTGMVNTLSFHPAGNFLITASSDSTMKILDLVEGKLLYTLHGHQGPVTCVAFSRTGEYFSSGGSDEQVMVWKSNFDSVECSVSVKQQHKNGGGSLSRPASSVPHLTLNSHPSVLRSQTSEASDHMNRKDSQTTAHTRSFSCNGSHSRAAHASSHREPTVSPSPTQQSPSKRLQQPPHQDQEAQSHPPERGVPSGLTNTLEHIMGQLDILTQTVSIIEQRLTLTEDKLKKCLENQIEIGRHLQRKEED
;
A
#
# COMPACT_ATOMS: atom_id res chain seq x y z
N MET A 1 5.72 -2.49 -37.56
CA MET A 1 6.71 -3.23 -36.75
C MET A 1 6.30 -3.07 -35.31
N THR A 2 5.99 -4.14 -34.61
CA THR A 2 5.65 -4.08 -33.17
C THR A 2 6.91 -3.75 -32.39
N SER A 3 6.86 -2.71 -31.56
CA SER A 3 7.91 -2.49 -30.55
C SER A 3 7.85 -3.63 -29.54
N ALA A 4 8.95 -4.36 -29.37
CA ALA A 4 9.08 -5.29 -28.25
C ALA A 4 8.94 -4.48 -26.95
N LEU A 5 7.94 -4.81 -26.15
CA LEU A 5 7.74 -4.27 -24.81
C LEU A 5 8.93 -4.74 -23.95
N SER A 6 9.95 -3.89 -23.81
CA SER A 6 11.14 -4.20 -23.00
C SER A 6 10.72 -4.55 -21.58
N ASP A 7 11.20 -5.65 -21.00
CA ASP A 7 10.73 -6.11 -19.68
C ASP A 7 10.90 -5.07 -18.56
N PRO A 8 10.05 -5.11 -17.51
CA PRO A 8 10.14 -4.19 -16.38
C PRO A 8 11.50 -4.33 -15.69
N THR A 9 12.19 -3.21 -15.51
CA THR A 9 13.63 -3.16 -15.19
C THR A 9 13.90 -2.37 -13.91
N LEU A 10 14.85 -2.85 -13.09
CA LEU A 10 15.24 -2.16 -11.85
C LEU A 10 16.08 -0.91 -12.18
N GLU A 11 15.55 0.28 -11.86
CA GLU A 11 16.20 1.57 -12.11
C GLU A 11 16.98 2.07 -10.90
N ARG A 12 16.43 1.91 -9.68
CA ARG A 12 17.06 2.39 -8.44
C ARG A 12 16.79 1.44 -7.28
N ASN A 13 17.75 1.41 -6.36
CA ASN A 13 17.63 0.76 -5.05
C ASN A 13 18.06 1.78 -3.99
N PHE A 14 17.22 2.02 -2.99
CA PHE A 14 17.51 2.88 -1.85
C PHE A 14 17.56 2.06 -0.56
N LYS A 15 18.52 2.39 0.32
CA LYS A 15 18.62 1.87 1.69
C LYS A 15 18.75 3.04 2.67
N GLY A 16 18.26 2.88 3.89
CA GLY A 16 18.40 3.90 4.95
C GLY A 16 17.36 3.85 6.07
N HIS A 17 16.22 3.18 5.86
CA HIS A 17 15.44 2.64 6.99
C HIS A 17 16.28 1.59 7.74
N ARG A 18 15.91 1.29 8.98
CA ARG A 18 16.60 0.36 9.88
C ARG A 18 15.74 -0.85 10.29
N ASP A 19 14.64 -1.05 9.57
CA ASP A 19 13.61 -2.06 9.82
C ASP A 19 12.67 -2.13 8.58
N VAL A 20 11.80 -3.13 8.53
CA VAL A 20 10.85 -3.45 7.45
C VAL A 20 10.16 -2.22 6.87
N VAL A 21 10.19 -2.05 5.54
CA VAL A 21 9.48 -0.97 4.83
C VAL A 21 8.01 -1.35 4.65
N THR A 22 7.11 -0.68 5.36
CA THR A 22 5.70 -1.09 5.50
C THR A 22 4.79 -0.55 4.40
N SER A 23 5.15 0.59 3.81
CA SER A 23 4.30 1.30 2.86
C SER A 23 5.14 2.26 2.02
N VAL A 24 4.75 2.42 0.75
CA VAL A 24 5.40 3.29 -0.24
C VAL A 24 4.34 4.01 -1.08
N ASP A 25 4.59 5.27 -1.45
CA ASP A 25 3.74 6.01 -2.39
C ASP A 25 4.55 7.02 -3.23
N PHE A 26 4.08 7.29 -4.45
CA PHE A 26 4.70 8.26 -5.37
C PHE A 26 4.10 9.66 -5.25
N SER A 27 4.97 10.67 -5.26
CA SER A 27 4.54 12.05 -5.48
C SER A 27 3.97 12.23 -6.89
N ARG A 28 2.89 13.02 -7.01
CA ARG A 28 2.21 13.29 -8.30
C ARG A 28 3.12 13.85 -9.40
N ASN A 29 4.25 14.44 -9.05
CA ASN A 29 5.19 15.04 -10.00
C ASN A 29 6.39 14.14 -10.35
N MET A 30 6.40 12.89 -9.85
CA MET A 30 7.46 11.89 -10.10
C MET A 30 8.89 12.32 -9.74
N LYS A 31 9.04 13.29 -8.83
CA LYS A 31 10.35 13.73 -8.30
C LYS A 31 10.69 13.07 -6.97
N GLN A 32 9.68 12.58 -6.24
CA GLN A 32 9.81 12.04 -4.89
C GLN A 32 8.98 10.75 -4.68
N ILE A 33 9.48 9.91 -3.78
CA ILE A 33 8.79 8.74 -3.20
C ILE A 33 8.77 8.92 -1.68
N VAL A 34 7.67 8.57 -1.03
CA VAL A 34 7.57 8.50 0.43
C VAL A 34 7.52 7.04 0.87
N THR A 35 8.21 6.70 1.95
CA THR A 35 8.11 5.39 2.62
C THR A 35 7.87 5.52 4.12
N GLY A 36 7.14 4.55 4.66
CA GLY A 36 7.04 4.29 6.10
C GLY A 36 7.74 2.98 6.45
N SER A 37 8.18 2.85 7.71
CA SER A 37 8.85 1.64 8.21
C SER A 37 8.46 1.34 9.66
N MET A 38 8.71 0.09 10.05
CA MET A 38 8.72 -0.35 11.45
C MET A 38 9.73 0.44 12.31
N ASP A 39 10.74 1.09 11.69
CA ASP A 39 11.73 1.98 12.36
C ASP A 39 11.14 3.32 12.85
N SER A 40 9.80 3.40 12.93
CA SER A 40 8.98 4.50 13.44
C SER A 40 9.13 5.82 12.68
N CYS A 41 9.75 5.79 11.49
CA CYS A 41 10.06 6.98 10.73
C CYS A 41 9.43 6.97 9.34
N VAL A 42 9.22 8.18 8.81
CA VAL A 42 8.87 8.40 7.41
C VAL A 42 10.13 8.86 6.69
N MET A 43 10.35 8.40 5.45
CA MET A 43 11.40 8.94 4.59
C MET A 43 10.81 9.48 3.28
N ILE A 44 11.41 10.55 2.77
CA ILE A 44 11.14 11.05 1.42
C ILE A 44 12.43 10.97 0.60
N TRP A 45 12.42 10.08 -0.39
CA TRP A 45 13.49 9.86 -1.35
C TRP A 45 13.29 10.80 -2.54
N ASN A 46 14.34 11.47 -2.99
CA ASN A 46 14.31 12.25 -4.23
C ASN A 46 14.85 11.38 -5.38
N LEU A 47 14.13 11.33 -6.50
CA LEU A 47 14.47 10.48 -7.65
C LEU A 47 15.58 11.06 -8.54
N LYS A 48 16.00 12.31 -8.29
CA LYS A 48 17.17 12.93 -8.94
C LYS A 48 18.46 12.50 -8.22
N PRO A 49 19.47 11.91 -8.92
CA PRO A 49 20.65 11.31 -8.28
C PRO A 49 21.47 12.21 -7.33
N GLN A 50 21.43 13.53 -7.50
CA GLN A 50 22.16 14.49 -6.66
C GLN A 50 21.41 14.92 -5.39
N MET A 51 20.16 14.49 -5.20
CA MET A 51 19.32 14.94 -4.09
C MET A 51 19.25 13.90 -2.97
N ARG A 52 19.57 14.32 -1.73
CA ARG A 52 19.52 13.47 -0.54
C ARG A 52 18.09 13.02 -0.22
N ALA A 53 17.96 11.89 0.47
CA ALA A 53 16.71 11.54 1.16
C ALA A 53 16.55 12.37 2.44
N TYR A 54 15.30 12.59 2.84
CA TYR A 54 14.96 13.25 4.10
C TYR A 54 14.32 12.24 5.05
N ARG A 55 14.83 12.13 6.28
CA ARG A 55 14.24 11.33 7.37
C ARG A 55 13.36 12.25 8.23
N PHE A 56 12.17 11.78 8.56
CA PHE A 56 11.17 12.46 9.38
C PHE A 56 10.88 11.57 10.59
N ASP A 57 11.65 11.78 11.66
CA ASP A 57 11.45 11.14 12.95
C ASP A 57 10.30 11.85 13.72
N GLY A 58 9.50 11.10 14.48
CA GLY A 58 8.51 11.70 15.38
C GLY A 58 7.27 10.88 15.71
N HIS A 59 6.95 9.84 14.93
CA HIS A 59 6.06 8.78 15.43
C HIS A 59 6.77 8.00 16.54
N ARG A 60 6.01 7.49 17.51
CA ARG A 60 6.57 6.80 18.69
C ARG A 60 6.69 5.29 18.52
N GLU A 61 6.00 4.75 17.52
CA GLU A 61 5.99 3.34 17.15
C GLU A 61 5.90 3.24 15.62
N ALA A 62 6.13 2.02 15.10
CA ALA A 62 6.06 1.66 13.69
C ALA A 62 5.00 2.41 12.86
N VAL A 63 5.44 2.98 11.72
CA VAL A 63 4.55 3.52 10.69
C VAL A 63 4.03 2.36 9.87
N ASN A 64 2.71 2.23 9.72
CA ASN A 64 2.07 1.14 8.96
C ASN A 64 1.68 1.55 7.54
N SER A 65 1.42 2.84 7.31
CA SER A 65 0.92 3.34 6.03
C SER A 65 1.33 4.80 5.83
N VAL A 66 1.74 5.14 4.60
CA VAL A 66 2.02 6.50 4.15
C VAL A 66 1.29 6.79 2.83
N GLN A 67 0.95 8.06 2.57
CA GLN A 67 0.48 8.51 1.26
C GLN A 67 0.80 9.99 1.02
N PHE A 68 1.08 10.38 -0.22
CA PHE A 68 1.01 11.78 -0.66
C PHE A 68 -0.45 12.21 -0.86
N SER A 69 -0.73 13.47 -0.52
CA SER A 69 -1.94 14.17 -0.97
C SER A 69 -2.00 14.28 -2.51
N PRO A 70 -3.20 14.37 -3.13
CA PRO A 70 -3.34 14.57 -4.58
C PRO A 70 -2.70 15.86 -5.13
N SER A 71 -2.37 16.82 -4.26
CA SER A 71 -1.61 18.03 -4.61
C SER A 71 -0.09 17.85 -4.47
N GLY A 72 0.38 16.83 -3.73
CA GLY A 72 1.78 16.62 -3.39
C GLY A 72 2.34 17.60 -2.34
N HIS A 73 1.51 18.45 -1.74
CA HIS A 73 1.94 19.44 -0.73
C HIS A 73 1.95 18.91 0.71
N LEU A 74 1.30 17.77 0.95
CA LEU A 74 1.28 17.05 2.22
C LEU A 74 1.55 15.56 2.01
N VAL A 75 2.17 14.96 3.02
CA VAL A 75 2.23 13.50 3.26
C VAL A 75 1.41 13.20 4.51
N ALA A 76 0.60 12.14 4.48
CA ALA A 76 -0.01 11.56 5.68
C ALA A 76 0.71 10.27 6.08
N SER A 77 0.85 10.01 7.37
CA SER A 77 1.32 8.73 7.91
C SER A 77 0.45 8.24 9.07
N ALA A 78 0.20 6.93 9.09
CA ALA A 78 -0.52 6.22 10.15
C ALA A 78 0.44 5.30 10.93
N SER A 79 0.38 5.36 12.26
CA SER A 79 1.27 4.59 13.13
C SER A 79 0.54 3.67 14.11
N ARG A 80 1.29 2.67 14.57
CA ARG A 80 0.97 1.82 15.71
C ARG A 80 0.72 2.62 16.99
N ASP A 81 1.32 3.81 17.13
CA ASP A 81 1.18 4.76 18.26
C ASP A 81 -0.20 5.43 18.41
N LYS A 82 -1.16 5.08 17.53
CA LYS A 82 -2.58 5.50 17.53
C LYS A 82 -2.82 6.91 16.99
N THR A 83 -1.77 7.58 16.50
CA THR A 83 -1.85 8.89 15.86
C THR A 83 -1.82 8.79 14.33
N VAL A 84 -2.24 9.88 13.69
CA VAL A 84 -1.92 10.19 12.30
C VAL A 84 -1.14 11.51 12.29
N ARG A 85 -0.10 11.56 11.47
CA ARG A 85 0.69 12.78 11.25
C ARG A 85 0.53 13.26 9.82
N LEU A 86 0.42 14.58 9.67
CA LEU A 86 0.53 15.27 8.39
C LEU A 86 1.88 15.99 8.36
N TRP A 87 2.68 15.75 7.32
CA TRP A 87 4.02 16.32 7.14
C TRP A 87 4.03 17.20 5.89
N VAL A 88 4.78 18.31 5.95
CA VAL A 88 5.15 19.09 4.76
C VAL A 88 6.41 18.44 4.16
N PRO A 89 6.44 18.08 2.86
CA PRO A 89 7.58 17.41 2.22
C PRO A 89 8.72 18.40 1.93
N SER A 90 9.36 18.87 3.01
CA SER A 90 10.36 19.94 3.04
C SER A 90 11.46 19.63 4.06
N MET A 91 12.64 20.23 3.89
CA MET A 91 13.83 20.01 4.73
C MET A 91 13.62 20.34 6.22
N LYS A 92 12.57 21.08 6.58
CA LYS A 92 12.27 21.48 7.96
C LYS A 92 11.61 20.40 8.81
N ALA A 93 11.11 19.31 8.20
CA ALA A 93 10.32 18.28 8.88
C ALA A 93 9.04 18.78 9.61
N ASP A 94 8.52 19.94 9.20
CA ASP A 94 7.29 20.54 9.74
C ASP A 94 6.13 19.54 9.68
N SER A 95 5.53 19.22 10.82
CA SER A 95 4.43 18.27 10.93
C SER A 95 3.44 18.59 12.04
N THR A 96 2.23 18.06 11.89
CA THR A 96 1.14 18.16 12.87
C THR A 96 0.60 16.77 13.15
N GLU A 97 0.54 16.38 14.44
CA GLU A 97 -0.04 15.12 14.89
C GLU A 97 -1.46 15.31 15.43
N PHE A 98 -2.33 14.33 15.18
CA PHE A 98 -3.60 14.22 15.86
C PHE A 98 -3.87 12.75 16.24
N ARG A 99 -4.54 12.54 17.38
CA ARG A 99 -4.89 11.20 17.85
C ARG A 99 -6.15 10.72 17.13
N ALA A 100 -5.96 9.95 16.07
CA ALA A 100 -7.07 9.45 15.27
C ALA A 100 -7.89 8.36 15.98
N HIS A 101 -7.24 7.42 16.66
CA HIS A 101 -7.87 6.18 17.12
C HIS A 101 -7.53 5.82 18.59
N THR A 102 -8.22 4.81 19.13
CA THR A 102 -7.93 4.26 20.46
C THR A 102 -6.88 3.14 20.43
N ALA A 103 -6.73 2.48 19.28
CA ALA A 103 -5.72 1.48 18.96
C ALA A 103 -4.96 1.85 17.67
N THR A 104 -3.99 1.01 17.29
CA THR A 104 -3.12 1.19 16.11
C THR A 104 -3.87 1.62 14.86
N VAL A 105 -3.37 2.64 14.16
CA VAL A 105 -3.85 3.01 12.83
C VAL A 105 -3.06 2.19 11.80
N ARG A 106 -3.77 1.42 10.97
CA ARG A 106 -3.18 0.51 9.97
C ARG A 106 -3.03 1.15 8.61
N CYS A 107 -4.05 1.88 8.15
CA CYS A 107 -4.08 2.53 6.84
C CYS A 107 -4.53 3.99 6.96
N VAL A 108 -3.95 4.84 6.11
CA VAL A 108 -4.41 6.20 5.86
C VAL A 108 -4.59 6.40 4.35
N ASN A 109 -5.60 7.15 3.95
CA ASN A 109 -5.82 7.51 2.55
C ASN A 109 -6.50 8.88 2.39
N PHE A 110 -5.99 9.70 1.47
CA PHE A 110 -6.61 10.94 1.04
C PHE A 110 -7.76 10.69 0.04
N SER A 111 -8.79 11.53 0.10
CA SER A 111 -9.72 11.73 -1.00
C SER A 111 -9.03 12.34 -2.22
N GLY A 112 -9.60 12.15 -3.41
CA GLY A 112 -9.12 12.73 -4.68
C GLY A 112 -9.10 14.28 -4.69
N ASP A 113 -10.02 14.92 -3.96
CA ASP A 113 -10.03 16.37 -3.71
C ASP A 113 -8.96 16.85 -2.71
N GLY A 114 -8.30 15.92 -1.99
CA GLY A 114 -7.31 16.19 -0.96
C GLY A 114 -7.84 16.90 0.31
N GLN A 115 -9.15 17.11 0.44
CA GLN A 115 -9.78 17.79 1.58
C GLN A 115 -10.12 16.84 2.72
N SER A 116 -10.35 15.55 2.42
CA SER A 116 -10.71 14.51 3.37
C SER A 116 -9.62 13.46 3.52
N LEU A 117 -9.63 12.79 4.68
CA LEU A 117 -8.73 11.70 5.02
C LEU A 117 -9.55 10.56 5.64
N VAL A 118 -9.36 9.32 5.17
CA VAL A 118 -9.93 8.12 5.79
C VAL A 118 -8.82 7.34 6.52
N THR A 119 -9.13 6.86 7.72
CA THR A 119 -8.20 6.12 8.59
C THR A 119 -8.82 4.82 9.08
N ALA A 120 -8.07 3.72 9.01
CA ALA A 120 -8.51 2.38 9.44
C ALA A 120 -7.68 1.88 10.64
N SER A 121 -8.31 1.16 11.57
CA SER A 121 -7.68 0.81 12.85
C SER A 121 -8.04 -0.55 13.44
N ASN A 122 -7.14 -1.03 14.29
CA ASN A 122 -7.38 -2.11 15.26
C ASN A 122 -8.46 -1.79 16.30
N ASP A 123 -8.98 -0.55 16.39
CA ASP A 123 -10.15 -0.24 17.22
C ASP A 123 -11.50 -0.61 16.56
N LYS A 124 -11.44 -1.32 15.41
CA LYS A 124 -12.56 -1.81 14.61
C LYS A 124 -13.36 -0.71 13.89
N THR A 125 -12.94 0.55 14.03
CA THR A 125 -13.59 1.69 13.36
C THR A 125 -12.81 2.14 12.14
N ILE A 126 -13.53 2.70 11.18
CA ILE A 126 -12.99 3.56 10.13
C ILE A 126 -13.42 4.99 10.48
N LYS A 127 -12.52 5.97 10.37
CA LYS A 127 -12.83 7.37 10.67
C LYS A 127 -12.52 8.26 9.49
N VAL A 128 -13.36 9.27 9.27
CA VAL A 128 -13.18 10.28 8.23
C VAL A 128 -12.94 11.64 8.86
N TRP A 129 -11.96 12.37 8.31
CA TRP A 129 -11.44 13.63 8.85
C TRP A 129 -11.35 14.69 7.75
N THR A 130 -11.48 15.97 8.11
CA THR A 130 -11.03 17.08 7.26
C THR A 130 -9.52 17.28 7.43
N VAL A 131 -8.77 17.28 6.34
CA VAL A 131 -7.31 17.54 6.31
C VAL A 131 -7.02 18.94 6.84
N HIS A 132 -7.76 19.95 6.36
CA HIS A 132 -7.73 21.29 6.93
C HIS A 132 -8.27 21.29 8.37
N ARG A 133 -7.45 21.73 9.33
CA ARG A 133 -7.73 21.77 10.78
C ARG A 133 -7.92 20.40 11.46
N GLN A 134 -7.65 19.28 10.78
CA GLN A 134 -7.60 17.92 11.37
C GLN A 134 -8.88 17.56 12.16
N LYS A 135 -10.04 18.01 11.69
CA LYS A 135 -11.32 17.80 12.37
C LYS A 135 -11.88 16.42 12.05
N PHE A 136 -12.33 15.71 13.09
CA PHE A 136 -13.16 14.52 12.93
C PHE A 136 -14.50 14.89 12.27
N LEU A 137 -14.96 14.08 11.31
CA LEU A 137 -16.27 14.22 10.66
C LEU A 137 -17.24 13.12 11.12
N PHE A 138 -16.90 11.86 10.89
CA PHE A 138 -17.71 10.70 11.28
C PHE A 138 -16.90 9.41 11.34
N SER A 139 -17.51 8.34 11.88
CA SER A 139 -16.94 7.00 11.96
C SER A 139 -17.90 5.94 11.42
N LEU A 140 -17.38 4.98 10.67
CA LEU A 140 -18.09 3.84 10.11
C LEU A 140 -17.80 2.60 10.97
N ASN A 141 -18.83 2.09 11.63
CA ASN A 141 -18.71 1.15 12.76
C ASN A 141 -19.58 -0.10 12.53
N GLN A 142 -19.12 -1.03 11.69
CA GLN A 142 -19.76 -2.36 11.52
C GLN A 142 -18.76 -3.52 11.38
N HIS A 143 -17.45 -3.26 11.33
CA HIS A 143 -16.47 -4.35 11.38
C HIS A 143 -16.42 -4.90 12.80
N ILE A 144 -16.42 -6.23 12.93
CA ILE A 144 -16.40 -6.91 14.23
C ILE A 144 -14.98 -7.23 14.69
N ASN A 145 -13.98 -7.00 13.84
CA ASN A 145 -12.57 -7.18 14.15
C ASN A 145 -11.69 -6.02 13.59
N TRP A 146 -10.37 -6.13 13.68
CA TRP A 146 -9.43 -5.08 13.24
C TRP A 146 -9.58 -4.74 11.76
N VAL A 147 -9.67 -3.45 11.42
CA VAL A 147 -9.72 -2.98 10.03
C VAL A 147 -8.29 -2.72 9.56
N ARG A 148 -7.87 -3.38 8.47
CA ARG A 148 -6.48 -3.29 7.95
C ARG A 148 -6.31 -2.17 6.94
N CYS A 149 -7.21 -2.09 5.97
CA CYS A 149 -7.18 -1.07 4.93
C CYS A 149 -8.53 -0.39 4.79
N ALA A 150 -8.50 0.90 4.43
CA ALA A 150 -9.66 1.63 3.93
C ALA A 150 -9.21 2.65 2.88
N LYS A 151 -9.98 2.78 1.79
CA LYS A 151 -9.71 3.67 0.65
C LYS A 151 -10.98 4.41 0.21
N PHE A 152 -10.85 5.64 -0.29
CA PHE A 152 -11.89 6.30 -1.09
C PHE A 152 -11.92 5.75 -2.52
N SER A 153 -13.10 5.82 -3.16
CA SER A 153 -13.23 5.62 -4.60
C SER A 153 -12.64 6.80 -5.40
N PRO A 154 -12.29 6.61 -6.69
CA PRO A 154 -11.78 7.69 -7.55
C PRO A 154 -12.73 8.88 -7.73
N ASP A 155 -14.03 8.72 -7.45
CA ASP A 155 -15.05 9.78 -7.49
C ASP A 155 -15.39 10.39 -6.12
N ASP A 156 -14.65 10.00 -5.07
CA ASP A 156 -14.82 10.45 -3.68
C ASP A 156 -16.21 10.20 -3.05
N ARG A 157 -17.04 9.32 -3.62
CA ARG A 157 -18.38 9.00 -3.09
C ARG A 157 -18.43 7.79 -2.19
N LEU A 158 -17.60 6.78 -2.47
CA LEU A 158 -17.58 5.51 -1.77
C LEU A 158 -16.32 5.39 -0.92
N ILE A 159 -16.42 4.55 0.10
CA ILE A 159 -15.27 4.02 0.84
C ILE A 159 -15.33 2.50 0.73
N VAL A 160 -14.19 1.84 0.54
CA VAL A 160 -14.04 0.39 0.71
C VAL A 160 -13.10 0.12 1.88
N SER A 161 -13.35 -0.95 2.64
CA SER A 161 -12.50 -1.37 3.76
C SER A 161 -12.42 -2.89 3.91
N CYS A 162 -11.33 -3.39 4.46
CA CYS A 162 -11.13 -4.81 4.73
C CYS A 162 -10.68 -5.08 6.18
N SER A 163 -11.06 -6.24 6.73
CA SER A 163 -10.90 -6.55 8.15
C SER A 163 -10.60 -8.02 8.46
N ASP A 164 -10.00 -8.25 9.64
CA ASP A 164 -9.81 -9.58 10.27
C ASP A 164 -11.13 -10.31 10.63
N ASP A 165 -12.28 -9.73 10.30
CA ASP A 165 -13.59 -10.40 10.31
C ASP A 165 -13.91 -11.11 8.98
N ARG A 166 -12.96 -11.11 8.03
CA ARG A 166 -13.07 -11.69 6.68
C ARG A 166 -14.11 -11.02 5.78
N THR A 167 -14.58 -9.82 6.15
CA THR A 167 -15.46 -9.01 5.29
C THR A 167 -14.69 -7.88 4.61
N ILE A 168 -15.09 -7.59 3.37
CA ILE A 168 -14.73 -6.37 2.66
C ILE A 168 -16.02 -5.56 2.53
N LYS A 169 -16.09 -4.42 3.21
CA LYS A 169 -17.28 -3.57 3.27
C LYS A 169 -17.17 -2.39 2.31
N LEU A 170 -18.26 -2.12 1.61
CA LEU A 170 -18.44 -0.95 0.75
C LEU A 170 -19.44 0.00 1.41
N TRP A 171 -19.08 1.27 1.50
CA TRP A 171 -19.82 2.30 2.24
C TRP A 171 -20.12 3.51 1.36
N ASP A 172 -21.29 4.13 1.54
CA ASP A 172 -21.57 5.46 1.01
C ASP A 172 -21.06 6.52 2.02
N LYS A 173 -20.23 7.45 1.54
CA LYS A 173 -19.70 8.57 2.33
C LYS A 173 -20.79 9.54 2.79
N ASN A 174 -21.90 9.64 2.06
CA ASN A 174 -22.98 10.60 2.31
C ASN A 174 -24.01 10.06 3.30
N SER A 175 -24.59 8.87 3.07
CA SER A 175 -25.47 8.24 4.07
C SER A 175 -24.69 7.85 5.34
N ARG A 176 -23.43 7.41 5.15
CA ARG A 176 -22.51 6.78 6.14
C ARG A 176 -22.91 5.35 6.49
N GLU A 177 -23.62 4.67 5.60
CA GLU A 177 -24.09 3.30 5.74
C GLU A 177 -23.26 2.32 4.90
N CYS A 178 -23.27 1.04 5.29
CA CYS A 178 -22.65 -0.05 4.53
C CYS A 178 -23.60 -0.51 3.43
N ILE A 179 -23.27 -0.22 2.17
CA ILE A 179 -24.03 -0.62 0.98
C ILE A 179 -23.97 -2.14 0.80
N HIS A 180 -22.77 -2.72 0.93
CA HIS A 180 -22.55 -4.14 0.65
C HIS A 180 -21.40 -4.71 1.50
N SER A 181 -21.40 -6.03 1.71
CA SER A 181 -20.34 -6.76 2.41
C SER A 181 -19.97 -8.00 1.60
N PHE A 182 -18.81 -7.99 0.97
CA PHE A 182 -18.22 -9.16 0.33
C PHE A 182 -17.55 -10.03 1.41
N PHE A 183 -17.51 -11.34 1.22
CA PHE A 183 -16.98 -12.30 2.18
C PHE A 183 -15.80 -13.07 1.60
N GLU A 184 -14.73 -13.23 2.39
CA GLU A 184 -13.63 -14.15 2.10
C GLU A 184 -13.75 -15.40 2.99
N HIS A 185 -13.83 -16.58 2.38
CA HIS A 185 -14.04 -17.81 3.14
C HIS A 185 -12.73 -18.49 3.58
N ALA A 186 -11.68 -18.42 2.76
CA ALA A 186 -10.39 -19.09 3.01
C ALA A 186 -9.35 -18.23 3.75
N GLY A 187 -9.57 -16.91 3.90
CA GLY A 187 -8.62 -15.98 4.52
C GLY A 187 -9.28 -14.68 4.94
N PHE A 188 -8.48 -13.63 5.13
CA PHE A 188 -8.94 -12.24 5.23
C PHE A 188 -8.05 -11.32 4.39
N ALA A 189 -8.62 -10.21 3.94
CA ALA A 189 -7.90 -9.24 3.13
C ALA A 189 -7.00 -8.34 3.99
N ASN A 190 -5.69 -8.36 3.69
CA ASN A 190 -4.70 -7.44 4.25
C ASN A 190 -4.87 -6.03 3.68
N TYR A 191 -5.19 -5.93 2.39
CA TYR A 191 -5.29 -4.67 1.67
C TYR A 191 -6.43 -4.74 0.64
N VAL A 192 -7.02 -3.59 0.35
CA VAL A 192 -8.06 -3.42 -0.66
C VAL A 192 -7.84 -2.10 -1.40
N ASP A 193 -8.12 -2.07 -2.70
CA ASP A 193 -8.01 -0.87 -3.52
C ASP A 193 -9.12 -0.81 -4.58
N PHE A 194 -9.39 0.38 -5.10
CA PHE A 194 -10.33 0.57 -6.21
C PHE A 194 -9.61 0.53 -7.56
N HIS A 195 -10.23 -0.12 -8.54
CA HIS A 195 -9.81 0.02 -9.94
C HIS A 195 -10.01 1.48 -10.40
N PRO A 196 -9.11 2.07 -11.23
CA PRO A 196 -9.16 3.50 -11.58
C PRO A 196 -10.48 4.01 -12.20
N SER A 197 -11.26 3.13 -12.84
CA SER A 197 -12.60 3.47 -13.36
C SER A 197 -13.68 3.67 -12.29
N GLY A 198 -13.41 3.28 -11.03
CA GLY A 198 -14.40 3.21 -9.96
C GLY A 198 -15.46 2.11 -10.12
N THR A 199 -15.32 1.16 -11.06
CA THR A 199 -16.30 0.07 -11.27
C THR A 199 -16.01 -1.20 -10.47
N CYS A 200 -14.75 -1.48 -10.14
CA CYS A 200 -14.33 -2.70 -9.45
C CYS A 200 -13.46 -2.40 -8.23
N ILE A 201 -13.37 -3.36 -7.32
CA ILE A 201 -12.40 -3.41 -6.22
C ILE A 201 -11.54 -4.67 -6.33
N ALA A 202 -10.29 -4.60 -5.90
CA ALA A 202 -9.44 -5.78 -5.70
C ALA A 202 -8.96 -5.85 -4.25
N ALA A 203 -8.82 -7.07 -3.72
CA ALA A 203 -8.25 -7.30 -2.39
C ALA A 203 -7.13 -8.35 -2.40
N ALA A 204 -6.10 -8.06 -1.60
CA ALA A 204 -4.95 -8.91 -1.34
C ALA A 204 -5.20 -9.72 -0.06
N SER A 205 -5.28 -11.05 -0.17
CA SER A 205 -5.73 -11.92 0.92
C SER A 205 -4.62 -12.77 1.54
N THR A 206 -4.85 -13.20 2.79
CA THR A 206 -3.99 -14.18 3.46
C THR A 206 -4.11 -15.59 2.89
N ASP A 207 -5.10 -15.88 2.04
CA ASP A 207 -5.23 -17.18 1.34
C ASP A 207 -4.33 -17.31 0.10
N HIS A 208 -3.30 -16.47 0.01
CA HIS A 208 -2.31 -16.38 -1.06
C HIS A 208 -2.89 -15.95 -2.42
N SER A 209 -4.15 -15.53 -2.46
CA SER A 209 -4.81 -15.07 -3.68
C SER A 209 -5.15 -13.59 -3.67
N VAL A 210 -5.33 -13.05 -4.88
CA VAL A 210 -6.00 -11.78 -5.12
C VAL A 210 -7.37 -12.05 -5.74
N LYS A 211 -8.38 -11.30 -5.33
CA LYS A 211 -9.74 -11.39 -5.84
C LYS A 211 -10.20 -10.02 -6.31
N VAL A 212 -10.99 -9.99 -7.39
CA VAL A 212 -11.56 -8.78 -7.98
C VAL A 212 -13.08 -8.91 -8.01
N TRP A 213 -13.80 -7.89 -7.55
CA TRP A 213 -15.26 -7.83 -7.55
C TRP A 213 -15.77 -6.60 -8.29
N ASP A 214 -16.84 -6.77 -9.05
CA ASP A 214 -17.61 -5.66 -9.62
C ASP A 214 -18.53 -5.05 -8.55
N ILE A 215 -18.49 -3.72 -8.44
CA ILE A 215 -19.23 -2.96 -7.43
C ILE A 215 -20.74 -2.97 -7.71
N ARG A 216 -21.16 -3.01 -8.98
CA ARG A 216 -22.57 -2.83 -9.38
C ARG A 216 -23.39 -4.10 -9.30
N SER A 217 -22.82 -5.24 -9.69
CA SER A 217 -23.47 -6.56 -9.67
C SER A 217 -23.15 -7.36 -8.40
N HIS A 218 -22.22 -6.87 -7.58
CA HIS A 218 -21.71 -7.52 -6.37
C HIS A 218 -21.11 -8.91 -6.59
N LYS A 219 -20.65 -9.21 -7.81
CA LYS A 219 -20.05 -10.50 -8.18
C LYS A 219 -18.52 -10.44 -8.18
N MET A 220 -17.89 -11.53 -7.77
CA MET A 220 -16.47 -11.76 -8.03
C MET A 220 -16.29 -11.97 -9.54
N LEU A 221 -15.41 -11.18 -10.16
CA LEU A 221 -15.06 -11.28 -11.57
C LEU A 221 -13.89 -12.24 -11.79
N GLN A 222 -12.86 -12.14 -10.95
CA GLN A 222 -11.58 -12.81 -11.12
C GLN A 222 -11.01 -13.28 -9.77
N HIS A 223 -10.31 -14.42 -9.79
CA HIS A 223 -9.62 -14.99 -8.64
C HIS A 223 -8.24 -15.49 -9.09
N TYR A 224 -7.20 -15.00 -8.44
CA TYR A 224 -5.80 -15.16 -8.82
C TYR A 224 -5.01 -15.84 -7.70
N PRO A 225 -4.95 -17.19 -7.65
CA PRO A 225 -4.10 -17.95 -6.72
C PRO A 225 -2.63 -17.94 -7.21
N VAL A 226 -2.00 -16.77 -7.21
CA VAL A 226 -0.71 -16.52 -7.92
C VAL A 226 0.52 -16.55 -7.03
N HIS A 227 0.35 -16.46 -5.71
CA HIS A 227 1.44 -16.42 -4.71
C HIS A 227 1.50 -17.72 -3.88
N THR A 228 2.64 -17.97 -3.25
CA THR A 228 2.83 -19.11 -2.33
C THR A 228 2.78 -18.72 -0.86
N GLY A 229 2.81 -17.41 -0.57
CA GLY A 229 2.57 -16.81 0.74
C GLY A 229 1.46 -15.77 0.71
N MET A 230 1.14 -15.19 1.87
CA MET A 230 0.11 -14.16 1.98
C MET A 230 0.42 -12.93 1.12
N VAL A 231 -0.61 -12.40 0.45
CA VAL A 231 -0.49 -11.15 -0.30
C VAL A 231 -0.62 -10.00 0.71
N ASN A 232 0.40 -9.15 0.78
CA ASN A 232 0.52 -8.06 1.76
C ASN A 232 -0.19 -6.79 1.26
N THR A 233 -0.01 -6.46 -0.03
CA THR A 233 -0.70 -5.34 -0.68
C THR A 233 -0.79 -5.53 -2.19
N LEU A 234 -1.55 -4.64 -2.83
CA LEU A 234 -1.69 -4.52 -4.28
C LEU A 234 -1.79 -3.05 -4.72
N SER A 235 -1.60 -2.79 -6.01
CA SER A 235 -1.79 -1.47 -6.61
C SER A 235 -2.18 -1.61 -8.08
N PHE A 236 -3.22 -0.90 -8.52
CA PHE A 236 -3.61 -0.84 -9.92
C PHE A 236 -2.70 0.10 -10.72
N HIS A 237 -2.39 -0.27 -11.97
CA HIS A 237 -1.80 0.64 -12.94
C HIS A 237 -2.81 1.76 -13.29
N PRO A 238 -2.40 3.03 -13.51
CA PRO A 238 -3.34 4.13 -13.79
C PRO A 238 -4.27 3.91 -14.99
N ALA A 239 -3.82 3.16 -16.00
CA ALA A 239 -4.64 2.77 -17.16
C ALA A 239 -5.70 1.69 -16.87
N GLY A 240 -5.68 1.06 -15.68
CA GLY A 240 -6.61 0.01 -15.26
C GLY A 240 -6.26 -1.42 -15.69
N ASN A 241 -5.60 -1.61 -16.84
CA ASN A 241 -5.37 -2.94 -17.43
C ASN A 241 -4.50 -3.89 -16.59
N PHE A 242 -3.67 -3.38 -15.67
CA PHE A 242 -2.68 -4.17 -14.93
C PHE A 242 -2.76 -3.96 -13.42
N LEU A 243 -2.41 -5.00 -12.66
CA LEU A 243 -2.33 -4.99 -11.20
C LEU A 243 -0.98 -5.53 -10.75
N ILE A 244 -0.30 -4.82 -9.84
CA ILE A 244 0.91 -5.33 -9.17
C ILE A 244 0.58 -5.77 -7.74
N THR A 245 1.16 -6.89 -7.31
CA THR A 245 0.94 -7.52 -6.00
C THR A 245 2.27 -7.75 -5.28
N ALA A 246 2.26 -7.66 -3.96
CA ALA A 246 3.42 -7.93 -3.11
C ALA A 246 3.09 -9.04 -2.10
N SER A 247 4.03 -9.97 -1.88
CA SER A 247 3.80 -11.17 -1.08
C SER A 247 4.92 -11.48 -0.10
N SER A 248 4.55 -12.17 0.97
CA SER A 248 5.49 -12.76 1.92
C SER A 248 6.30 -13.95 1.37
N ASP A 249 6.07 -14.37 0.13
CA ASP A 249 6.96 -15.28 -0.61
C ASP A 249 8.20 -14.61 -1.22
N SER A 250 8.43 -13.32 -0.92
CA SER A 250 9.54 -12.49 -1.43
C SER A 250 9.46 -12.13 -2.92
N THR A 251 8.36 -12.46 -3.61
CA THR A 251 8.11 -12.05 -4.99
C THR A 251 7.11 -10.90 -5.09
N MET A 252 7.21 -10.17 -6.20
CA MET A 252 6.13 -9.30 -6.68
C MET A 252 5.59 -9.90 -7.97
N LYS A 253 4.29 -9.77 -8.22
CA LYS A 253 3.67 -10.29 -9.45
C LYS A 253 2.87 -9.23 -10.15
N ILE A 254 2.88 -9.26 -11.48
CA ILE A 254 2.09 -8.35 -12.32
C ILE A 254 1.08 -9.18 -13.10
N LEU A 255 -0.18 -8.81 -12.94
CA LEU A 255 -1.34 -9.48 -13.52
C LEU A 255 -1.96 -8.61 -14.62
N ASP A 256 -2.35 -9.26 -15.71
CA ASP A 256 -3.22 -8.70 -16.74
C ASP A 256 -4.68 -8.89 -16.32
N LEU A 257 -5.41 -7.80 -16.15
CA LEU A 257 -6.82 -7.80 -15.77
C LEU A 257 -7.76 -7.93 -16.98
N VAL A 258 -7.26 -7.75 -18.21
CA VAL A 258 -8.00 -7.94 -19.47
C VAL A 258 -7.94 -9.40 -19.90
N GLU A 259 -6.75 -10.01 -19.91
CA GLU A 259 -6.55 -11.42 -20.24
C GLU A 259 -6.82 -12.37 -19.06
N GLY A 260 -6.78 -11.88 -17.81
CA GLY A 260 -6.95 -12.69 -16.61
C GLY A 260 -5.73 -13.55 -16.25
N LYS A 261 -4.51 -13.10 -16.56
CA LYS A 261 -3.28 -13.91 -16.50
C LYS A 261 -2.17 -13.27 -15.67
N LEU A 262 -1.23 -14.10 -15.21
CA LEU A 262 0.05 -13.67 -14.66
C LEU A 262 1.02 -13.35 -15.81
N LEU A 263 1.52 -12.10 -15.88
CA LEU A 263 2.52 -11.68 -16.88
C LEU A 263 3.95 -11.88 -16.35
N TYR A 264 4.24 -11.32 -15.18
CA TYR A 264 5.59 -11.28 -14.61
C TYR A 264 5.62 -11.75 -13.16
N THR A 265 6.65 -12.50 -12.79
CA THR A 265 7.06 -12.71 -11.38
C THR A 265 8.44 -12.09 -11.19
N LEU A 266 8.49 -10.97 -10.47
CA LEU A 266 9.67 -10.18 -10.22
C LEU A 266 10.34 -10.60 -8.91
N HIS A 267 11.67 -10.65 -8.93
CA HIS A 267 12.52 -11.07 -7.82
C HIS A 267 13.57 -9.97 -7.55
N GLY A 268 13.96 -9.79 -6.29
CA GLY A 268 15.01 -8.84 -5.92
C GLY A 268 15.15 -8.66 -4.41
N HIS A 269 14.02 -8.49 -3.71
CA HIS A 269 13.99 -8.41 -2.26
C HIS A 269 14.46 -9.71 -1.61
N GLN A 270 15.24 -9.59 -0.53
CA GLN A 270 15.80 -10.72 0.23
C GLN A 270 14.90 -11.07 1.43
N GLY A 271 13.60 -11.23 1.15
CA GLY A 271 12.56 -11.50 2.14
C GLY A 271 11.19 -10.94 1.72
N PRO A 272 10.14 -11.16 2.54
CA PRO A 272 8.78 -10.66 2.32
C PRO A 272 8.69 -9.26 1.72
N VAL A 273 8.01 -9.13 0.58
CA VAL A 273 7.68 -7.82 0.01
C VAL A 273 6.41 -7.33 0.68
N THR A 274 6.55 -6.29 1.47
CA THR A 274 5.50 -5.75 2.35
C THR A 274 4.70 -4.63 1.69
N CYS A 275 5.30 -3.88 0.76
CA CYS A 275 4.59 -2.85 0.00
C CYS A 275 4.97 -2.80 -1.48
N VAL A 276 3.99 -2.44 -2.32
CA VAL A 276 4.15 -1.98 -3.71
C VAL A 276 3.21 -0.82 -4.00
N ALA A 277 3.60 0.06 -4.92
CA ALA A 277 2.74 1.08 -5.51
C ALA A 277 3.15 1.36 -6.96
N PHE A 278 2.18 1.54 -7.86
CA PHE A 278 2.42 2.18 -9.15
C PHE A 278 2.58 3.71 -8.98
N SER A 279 3.35 4.28 -9.91
CA SER A 279 3.39 5.72 -10.16
C SER A 279 2.02 6.26 -10.57
N ARG A 280 1.83 7.58 -10.44
CA ARG A 280 0.61 8.26 -10.93
C ARG A 280 0.59 8.41 -12.46
N THR A 281 1.71 8.17 -13.15
CA THR A 281 1.81 8.18 -14.62
C THR A 281 1.60 6.79 -15.23
N GLY A 282 2.21 5.76 -14.64
CA GLY A 282 2.26 4.39 -15.17
C GLY A 282 3.71 3.91 -15.33
N GLU A 283 4.58 4.83 -15.76
CA GLU A 283 5.98 4.63 -16.20
C GLU A 283 6.90 3.94 -15.19
N TYR A 284 6.54 3.98 -13.90
CA TYR A 284 7.30 3.38 -12.81
C TYR A 284 6.41 2.66 -11.81
N PHE A 285 6.99 1.70 -11.08
CA PHE A 285 6.45 1.21 -9.82
C PHE A 285 7.56 1.12 -8.77
N SER A 286 7.17 0.99 -7.51
CA SER A 286 8.09 0.90 -6.38
C SER A 286 7.69 -0.24 -5.47
N SER A 287 8.66 -0.79 -4.76
CA SER A 287 8.48 -1.86 -3.78
C SER A 287 9.33 -1.63 -2.54
N GLY A 288 8.85 -2.12 -1.41
CA GLY A 288 9.58 -2.15 -0.14
C GLY A 288 9.34 -3.47 0.57
N GLY A 289 10.39 -4.00 1.21
CA GLY A 289 10.38 -5.32 1.82
C GLY A 289 10.90 -5.35 3.26
N SER A 290 10.99 -6.56 3.81
CA SER A 290 11.61 -6.83 5.10
C SER A 290 13.13 -6.74 5.11
N ASP A 291 13.75 -6.54 3.96
CA ASP A 291 15.20 -6.42 3.76
C ASP A 291 15.71 -4.96 3.82
N GLU A 292 14.88 -4.05 4.33
CA GLU A 292 15.15 -2.61 4.50
C GLU A 292 15.34 -1.84 3.17
N GLN A 293 15.13 -2.49 2.02
CA GLN A 293 15.34 -1.92 0.69
C GLN A 293 14.06 -1.28 0.15
N VAL A 294 14.22 -0.20 -0.61
CA VAL A 294 13.17 0.41 -1.43
C VAL A 294 13.63 0.37 -2.88
N MET A 295 13.00 -0.47 -3.69
CA MET A 295 13.34 -0.65 -5.10
C MET A 295 12.38 0.14 -5.98
N VAL A 296 12.91 0.76 -7.05
CA VAL A 296 12.14 1.49 -8.05
C VAL A 296 12.41 0.91 -9.41
N TRP A 297 11.35 0.54 -10.09
CA TRP A 297 11.34 -0.21 -11.33
C TRP A 297 10.71 0.65 -12.42
N LYS A 298 11.28 0.61 -13.62
CA LYS A 298 10.62 1.10 -14.82
C LYS A 298 9.55 0.11 -15.25
N SER A 299 8.36 0.61 -15.51
CA SER A 299 7.25 -0.11 -16.12
C SER A 299 7.38 -0.05 -17.65
N ASN A 300 6.82 -1.06 -18.31
CA ASN A 300 6.72 -1.14 -19.77
C ASN A 300 5.27 -1.04 -20.28
N PHE A 301 4.33 -0.75 -19.39
CA PHE A 301 2.89 -0.90 -19.63
C PHE A 301 2.24 0.28 -20.39
N ASP A 302 2.99 1.35 -20.64
CA ASP A 302 2.48 2.61 -21.20
C ASP A 302 2.46 2.68 -22.74
N SER A 303 2.97 1.67 -23.45
CA SER A 303 2.99 1.66 -24.93
C SER A 303 1.88 0.78 -25.53
N VAL A 304 0.62 1.15 -25.28
CA VAL A 304 -0.55 0.78 -26.12
C VAL A 304 -1.35 2.04 -26.45
N GLU A 305 -1.75 2.15 -27.71
CA GLU A 305 -2.20 3.40 -28.34
C GLU A 305 -3.52 3.96 -27.74
N CYS A 306 -3.46 5.15 -27.13
CA CYS A 306 -4.65 5.91 -26.72
C CYS A 306 -4.97 7.08 -27.67
N SER A 307 -4.82 6.91 -28.99
CA SER A 307 -5.50 7.74 -30.00
C SER A 307 -5.43 7.17 -31.43
N VAL A 308 -6.39 7.59 -32.28
CA VAL A 308 -6.42 7.46 -33.76
C VAL A 308 -6.51 6.06 -34.37
N SER A 309 -7.73 5.50 -34.44
CA SER A 309 -8.14 4.60 -35.55
C SER A 309 -9.64 4.59 -35.88
N VAL A 310 -10.37 5.70 -35.62
CA VAL A 310 -11.75 5.90 -36.08
C VAL A 310 -11.92 7.28 -36.72
N LYS A 311 -11.42 7.42 -37.96
CA LYS A 311 -11.83 8.38 -39.03
C LYS A 311 -10.74 8.53 -40.11
N GLN A 312 -10.42 7.46 -40.85
CA GLN A 312 -9.66 7.61 -42.12
C GLN A 312 -9.99 6.56 -43.19
N GLN A 313 -11.28 6.35 -43.43
CA GLN A 313 -11.78 5.94 -44.74
C GLN A 313 -12.69 7.03 -45.29
N HIS A 314 -12.78 7.13 -46.63
CA HIS A 314 -13.40 8.23 -47.39
C HIS A 314 -12.78 9.62 -47.18
N LYS A 315 -11.60 9.86 -47.78
CA LYS A 315 -11.53 10.70 -48.99
C LYS A 315 -10.14 10.68 -49.64
N ASN A 316 -10.06 10.00 -50.78
CA ASN A 316 -9.12 10.31 -51.85
C ASN A 316 -9.86 10.08 -53.17
N GLY A 317 -9.65 10.95 -54.15
CA GLY A 317 -10.51 11.06 -55.35
C GLY A 317 -11.06 12.49 -55.49
N GLY A 318 -10.39 13.30 -56.30
CA GLY A 318 -10.80 14.67 -56.63
C GLY A 318 -11.62 14.74 -57.92
N GLY A 319 -12.29 15.88 -58.13
CA GLY A 319 -13.04 16.18 -59.35
C GLY A 319 -13.86 17.45 -59.18
N SER A 320 -13.61 18.45 -60.00
CA SER A 320 -14.37 19.71 -60.04
C SER A 320 -15.41 19.68 -61.17
N LEU A 321 -16.59 20.29 -60.95
CA LEU A 321 -17.24 21.30 -61.82
C LEU A 321 -18.75 21.50 -61.56
N SER A 322 -19.22 22.72 -61.86
CA SER A 322 -20.60 23.13 -62.24
C SER A 322 -21.80 23.04 -61.27
N ARG A 323 -22.62 24.11 -61.31
CA ARG A 323 -24.03 24.26 -60.82
C ARG A 323 -24.98 24.07 -62.03
N PRO A 324 -26.30 23.77 -61.87
CA PRO A 324 -27.36 24.69 -61.38
C PRO A 324 -28.24 24.07 -60.25
N ALA A 325 -29.03 24.78 -59.42
CA ALA A 325 -30.31 25.50 -59.63
C ALA A 325 -31.46 24.65 -60.27
N SER A 326 -32.73 24.74 -59.85
CA SER A 326 -33.40 25.60 -58.82
C SER A 326 -33.53 24.90 -57.42
N SER A 327 -34.56 24.88 -56.55
CA SER A 327 -36.01 25.27 -56.52
C SER A 327 -36.48 25.70 -55.11
N VAL A 328 -37.68 26.29 -55.00
CA VAL A 328 -38.40 26.86 -53.81
C VAL A 328 -39.92 26.71 -54.08
N PRO A 329 -40.91 26.76 -53.14
CA PRO A 329 -40.93 27.02 -51.67
C PRO A 329 -41.04 25.73 -50.80
N HIS A 330 -41.29 25.72 -49.48
CA HIS A 330 -41.56 26.71 -48.40
C HIS A 330 -41.12 26.10 -47.03
N LEU A 331 -41.25 26.67 -45.82
CA LEU A 331 -41.83 27.93 -45.30
C LEU A 331 -40.88 28.49 -44.19
N THR A 332 -41.38 29.21 -43.17
CA THR A 332 -40.56 29.90 -42.14
C THR A 332 -41.22 30.01 -40.77
N LEU A 333 -40.43 29.91 -39.68
CA LEU A 333 -40.39 30.93 -38.62
C LEU A 333 -39.11 30.84 -37.77
N ASN A 334 -38.48 31.99 -37.52
CA ASN A 334 -37.50 32.21 -36.43
C ASN A 334 -38.28 32.79 -35.20
N SER A 335 -37.74 33.14 -34.02
CA SER A 335 -36.38 33.58 -33.67
C SER A 335 -36.07 33.52 -32.15
N HIS A 336 -34.77 33.64 -31.86
CA HIS A 336 -34.07 33.94 -30.59
C HIS A 336 -34.82 34.53 -29.37
N PRO A 337 -34.38 34.19 -28.15
CA PRO A 337 -34.50 35.05 -26.97
C PRO A 337 -33.25 35.93 -26.75
N SER A 338 -33.43 37.20 -26.36
CA SER A 338 -32.34 38.09 -25.95
C SER A 338 -32.73 39.07 -24.84
N VAL A 339 -32.03 38.96 -23.71
CA VAL A 339 -31.72 39.95 -22.65
C VAL A 339 -32.38 41.35 -22.76
N LEU A 340 -33.12 41.80 -21.71
CA LEU A 340 -32.76 43.01 -20.93
C LEU A 340 -33.56 43.17 -19.60
N ARG A 341 -33.42 44.32 -18.92
CA ARG A 341 -33.61 44.55 -17.46
C ARG A 341 -34.01 46.01 -17.13
N SER A 342 -35.09 46.22 -16.37
CA SER A 342 -35.42 47.48 -15.64
C SER A 342 -36.59 47.21 -14.65
N GLN A 343 -36.50 47.54 -13.35
CA GLN A 343 -36.99 48.77 -12.66
C GLN A 343 -38.53 48.96 -12.69
N THR A 344 -39.26 49.50 -11.69
CA THR A 344 -39.08 49.81 -10.24
C THR A 344 -40.43 50.30 -9.68
N SER A 345 -40.78 50.01 -8.42
CA SER A 345 -41.55 50.91 -7.54
C SER A 345 -41.54 50.45 -6.08
N GLU A 346 -41.90 51.35 -5.16
CA GLU A 346 -41.94 51.14 -3.71
C GLU A 346 -43.39 51.16 -3.18
N ALA A 347 -43.62 50.50 -2.05
CA ALA A 347 -44.69 50.87 -1.11
C ALA A 347 -44.28 50.43 0.31
N SER A 348 -44.30 51.37 1.25
CA SER A 348 -43.95 51.14 2.66
C SER A 348 -45.18 51.28 3.55
N ASP A 349 -45.26 50.53 4.65
CA ASP A 349 -46.17 50.86 5.74
C ASP A 349 -45.54 50.57 7.12
N HIS A 350 -46.15 51.09 8.19
CA HIS A 350 -45.43 51.56 9.37
C HIS A 350 -45.95 51.00 10.71
N MET A 351 -45.19 51.22 11.79
CA MET A 351 -45.51 50.90 13.20
C MET A 351 -45.53 49.38 13.55
N ASN A 352 -45.40 48.96 14.83
CA ASN A 352 -45.36 49.72 16.07
C ASN A 352 -44.33 49.18 17.10
N ARG A 353 -44.00 50.01 18.10
CA ARG A 353 -43.07 49.76 19.21
C ARG A 353 -43.85 49.54 20.52
N LYS A 354 -43.48 48.54 21.33
CA LYS A 354 -43.62 48.64 22.80
C LYS A 354 -42.84 47.58 23.59
N ASP A 355 -42.15 48.06 24.61
CA ASP A 355 -41.58 47.29 25.71
C ASP A 355 -42.66 46.85 26.70
N SER A 356 -42.38 45.81 27.50
CA SER A 356 -42.89 45.65 28.87
C SER A 356 -42.09 44.60 29.63
N GLN A 357 -41.56 44.97 30.80
CA GLN A 357 -40.97 44.08 31.79
C GLN A 357 -41.92 43.94 32.98
N THR A 358 -42.04 42.74 33.55
CA THR A 358 -42.46 42.49 34.96
C THR A 358 -42.02 41.06 35.32
N THR A 359 -41.07 40.84 36.25
CA THR A 359 -41.26 40.66 37.71
C THR A 359 -42.18 39.50 38.11
N ALA A 360 -41.88 38.64 39.09
CA ALA A 360 -40.65 38.45 39.90
C ALA A 360 -40.78 37.17 40.76
N HIS A 361 -39.78 36.94 41.62
CA HIS A 361 -39.76 36.08 42.82
C HIS A 361 -39.61 34.56 42.62
N THR A 362 -38.50 33.94 43.07
CA THR A 362 -38.00 33.68 44.45
C THR A 362 -38.57 32.38 45.04
N ARG A 363 -37.77 31.30 45.06
CA ARG A 363 -37.27 30.69 46.30
C ARG A 363 -36.20 29.62 46.03
N SER A 364 -35.15 29.66 46.83
CA SER A 364 -34.11 28.63 46.96
C SER A 364 -34.60 27.46 47.81
N PHE A 365 -34.12 26.25 47.51
CA PHE A 365 -33.98 25.19 48.51
C PHE A 365 -32.58 24.59 48.44
N SER A 366 -31.97 24.41 49.61
CA SER A 366 -30.61 23.90 49.77
C SER A 366 -30.48 23.21 51.13
N CYS A 367 -30.22 21.91 51.11
CA CYS A 367 -29.72 21.10 52.22
C CYS A 367 -28.44 20.42 51.70
N ASN A 368 -27.24 20.54 52.30
CA ASN A 368 -26.80 20.46 53.70
C ASN A 368 -27.14 19.13 54.38
N GLY A 369 -26.08 18.40 54.75
CA GLY A 369 -26.11 17.04 55.30
C GLY A 369 -24.69 16.48 55.48
N SER A 370 -23.91 17.11 56.37
CA SER A 370 -22.52 16.75 56.70
C SER A 370 -22.42 15.72 57.84
N HIS A 371 -21.17 15.41 58.26
CA HIS A 371 -20.76 14.50 59.36
C HIS A 371 -20.66 13.00 58.99
N SER A 372 -19.68 12.22 59.45
CA SER A 372 -18.44 12.60 60.17
C SER A 372 -17.33 11.55 60.11
N ARG A 373 -16.14 11.99 59.68
CA ARG A 373 -14.85 11.92 60.43
C ARG A 373 -14.76 10.91 61.59
N ALA A 374 -13.90 9.91 61.45
CA ALA A 374 -13.17 9.26 62.55
C ALA A 374 -11.83 8.69 62.04
N ALA A 375 -10.74 8.88 62.79
CA ALA A 375 -9.43 8.30 62.53
C ALA A 375 -8.65 8.22 63.85
N HIS A 376 -7.93 7.13 64.10
CA HIS A 376 -6.95 7.01 65.18
C HIS A 376 -5.85 5.99 64.85
N ALA A 377 -4.60 6.34 65.16
CA ALA A 377 -3.49 5.41 65.35
C ALA A 377 -3.48 4.95 66.84
N SER A 378 -2.64 4.04 67.36
CA SER A 378 -1.30 3.52 66.96
C SER A 378 -1.09 2.13 67.67
N SER A 379 0.08 1.53 67.93
CA SER A 379 1.54 1.84 67.79
C SER A 379 2.37 0.55 67.95
N HIS A 380 3.69 0.63 67.70
CA HIS A 380 4.74 -0.37 67.99
C HIS A 380 4.74 -1.65 67.10
N ARG A 381 5.86 -2.35 66.87
CA ARG A 381 7.23 -2.23 67.42
C ARG A 381 8.30 -2.69 66.39
N GLU A 382 9.46 -2.02 66.38
CA GLU A 382 10.71 -2.45 65.73
C GLU A 382 11.65 -3.18 66.73
N PRO A 383 12.85 -3.70 66.35
CA PRO A 383 13.32 -4.23 65.06
C PRO A 383 13.98 -5.64 65.23
N THR A 384 14.60 -6.23 64.20
CA THR A 384 15.99 -6.82 64.25
C THR A 384 16.45 -7.58 62.97
N VAL A 385 17.69 -7.30 62.57
CA VAL A 385 18.78 -8.21 62.11
C VAL A 385 18.53 -9.22 60.96
N SER A 386 19.38 -9.12 59.94
CA SER A 386 19.66 -10.09 58.85
C SER A 386 20.61 -11.23 59.29
N PRO A 387 20.61 -12.41 58.63
CA PRO A 387 21.54 -12.57 57.49
C PRO A 387 21.08 -13.52 56.37
N SER A 388 21.87 -13.56 55.29
CA SER A 388 21.83 -14.53 54.18
C SER A 388 22.52 -15.86 54.52
N PRO A 389 22.09 -17.00 53.93
CA PRO A 389 22.91 -18.20 53.79
C PRO A 389 23.41 -18.44 52.35
N THR A 390 24.66 -18.89 52.21
CA THR A 390 25.30 -19.24 50.93
C THR A 390 25.65 -20.72 50.87
N GLN A 391 25.22 -21.44 49.84
CA GLN A 391 25.70 -22.76 49.37
C GLN A 391 25.19 -22.91 47.93
N GLN A 392 25.96 -23.09 46.85
CA GLN A 392 27.14 -23.94 46.55
C GLN A 392 26.90 -25.46 46.59
N SER A 393 26.73 -26.06 45.40
CA SER A 393 27.46 -27.28 45.00
C SER A 393 27.50 -27.39 43.45
N PRO A 394 28.44 -28.14 42.83
CA PRO A 394 28.86 -27.86 41.43
C PRO A 394 28.92 -29.06 40.47
N SER A 395 29.09 -28.77 39.17
CA SER A 395 29.45 -29.78 38.14
C SER A 395 30.48 -29.29 37.10
N LYS A 396 31.76 -29.45 37.46
CA LYS A 396 32.87 -29.98 36.63
C LYS A 396 33.00 -29.49 35.16
N ARG A 397 33.92 -28.55 34.93
CA ARG A 397 34.73 -28.48 33.70
C ARG A 397 36.04 -29.25 33.95
N LEU A 398 36.44 -30.15 33.03
CA LEU A 398 37.72 -30.85 33.09
C LEU A 398 38.87 -30.01 32.52
N GLN A 399 40.10 -30.31 32.96
CA GLN A 399 41.32 -29.54 32.69
C GLN A 399 42.11 -30.13 31.51
N GLN A 400 42.98 -29.30 30.90
CA GLN A 400 44.17 -29.76 30.18
C GLN A 400 45.43 -29.45 31.03
N PRO A 401 46.50 -30.27 30.95
CA PRO A 401 47.73 -30.15 31.75
C PRO A 401 48.80 -29.29 30.98
N PRO A 402 50.06 -29.10 31.44
CA PRO A 402 50.58 -27.74 31.61
C PRO A 402 51.81 -27.39 30.74
N HIS A 403 52.35 -26.19 30.95
CA HIS A 403 53.55 -25.64 30.30
C HIS A 403 54.83 -26.47 30.50
N GLN A 404 55.71 -26.39 29.50
CA GLN A 404 57.16 -26.31 29.71
C GLN A 404 57.72 -25.17 28.84
N ASP A 405 58.66 -24.41 29.39
CA ASP A 405 59.35 -23.32 28.70
C ASP A 405 60.54 -23.85 27.88
N GLN A 406 60.89 -23.17 26.78
CA GLN A 406 62.21 -23.26 26.17
C GLN A 406 62.64 -21.92 25.57
N GLU A 407 63.96 -21.73 25.49
CA GLU A 407 64.58 -20.40 25.42
C GLU A 407 64.71 -19.83 24.00
N ALA A 408 65.10 -18.56 23.93
CA ALA A 408 65.09 -17.75 22.73
C ALA A 408 66.16 -18.15 21.69
N GLN A 409 65.81 -17.99 20.40
CA GLN A 409 66.75 -17.49 19.39
C GLN A 409 66.03 -16.77 18.24
N SER A 410 66.77 -15.95 17.50
CA SER A 410 66.25 -14.84 16.69
C SER A 410 66.36 -15.04 15.19
N HIS A 411 65.29 -14.78 14.43
CA HIS A 411 65.34 -14.50 12.98
C HIS A 411 64.18 -13.57 12.54
N PRO A 412 64.25 -12.91 11.36
CA PRO A 412 63.40 -11.74 11.03
C PRO A 412 61.96 -12.09 10.60
N PRO A 413 61.03 -11.11 10.63
CA PRO A 413 59.62 -11.35 10.32
C PRO A 413 59.36 -11.44 8.81
N GLU A 414 59.02 -12.64 8.33
CA GLU A 414 58.31 -12.78 7.05
C GLU A 414 56.84 -12.32 7.18
N ARG A 415 56.23 -11.94 6.05
CA ARG A 415 54.88 -11.35 6.01
C ARG A 415 53.80 -12.43 6.13
N GLY A 416 53.50 -12.85 7.36
CA GLY A 416 52.31 -13.64 7.67
C GLY A 416 51.03 -12.87 7.29
N VAL A 417 50.21 -13.47 6.42
CA VAL A 417 48.85 -12.98 6.13
C VAL A 417 47.99 -13.14 7.40
N PRO A 418 47.13 -12.17 7.78
CA PRO A 418 46.30 -12.31 8.97
C PRO A 418 45.39 -13.55 8.89
N SER A 419 45.41 -14.40 9.92
CA SER A 419 44.69 -15.69 9.92
C SER A 419 43.17 -15.57 9.71
N GLY A 420 42.56 -14.47 10.15
CA GLY A 420 41.16 -14.17 9.85
C GLY A 420 40.86 -14.01 8.35
N LEU A 421 41.85 -13.58 7.55
CA LEU A 421 41.73 -13.42 6.11
C LEU A 421 41.80 -14.79 5.40
N THR A 422 42.67 -15.69 5.87
CA THR A 422 42.71 -17.10 5.43
C THR A 422 41.37 -17.80 5.68
N ASN A 423 40.82 -17.68 6.89
CA ASN A 423 39.53 -18.26 7.26
C ASN A 423 38.38 -17.72 6.39
N THR A 424 38.37 -16.44 6.03
CA THR A 424 37.38 -15.91 5.08
C THR A 424 37.56 -16.44 3.66
N LEU A 425 38.79 -16.72 3.23
CA LEU A 425 39.09 -17.26 1.91
C LEU A 425 38.63 -18.72 1.80
N GLU A 426 38.89 -19.54 2.82
CA GLU A 426 38.35 -20.90 2.94
C GLU A 426 36.81 -20.91 2.94
N HIS A 427 36.17 -19.97 3.64
CA HIS A 427 34.71 -19.87 3.64
C HIS A 427 34.15 -19.47 2.25
N ILE A 428 34.81 -18.58 1.52
CA ILE A 428 34.45 -18.22 0.14
C ILE A 428 34.63 -19.42 -0.80
N MET A 429 35.71 -20.19 -0.66
CA MET A 429 35.93 -21.42 -1.44
C MET A 429 34.81 -22.45 -1.17
N GLY A 430 34.45 -22.68 0.10
CA GLY A 430 33.33 -23.57 0.44
C GLY A 430 31.97 -23.09 -0.12
N GLN A 431 31.73 -21.79 -0.19
CA GLN A 431 30.53 -21.24 -0.85
C GLN A 431 30.57 -21.46 -2.38
N LEU A 432 31.74 -21.33 -3.02
CA LEU A 432 31.90 -21.59 -4.46
C LEU A 432 31.70 -23.07 -4.82
N ASP A 433 32.16 -24.01 -4.00
CA ASP A 433 31.92 -25.45 -4.19
C ASP A 433 30.42 -25.78 -4.10
N ILE A 434 29.70 -25.21 -3.12
CA ILE A 434 28.25 -25.39 -2.96
C ILE A 434 27.48 -24.80 -4.16
N LEU A 435 27.91 -23.64 -4.66
CA LEU A 435 27.35 -23.03 -5.88
C LEU A 435 27.59 -23.91 -7.10
N THR A 436 28.81 -24.45 -7.26
CA THR A 436 29.16 -25.34 -8.38
C THR A 436 28.33 -26.65 -8.34
N GLN A 437 28.15 -27.24 -7.16
CA GLN A 437 27.28 -28.42 -6.99
C GLN A 437 25.81 -28.11 -7.31
N THR A 438 25.28 -26.96 -6.87
CA THR A 438 23.89 -26.59 -7.16
C THR A 438 23.66 -26.26 -8.63
N VAL A 439 24.61 -25.62 -9.32
CA VAL A 439 24.57 -25.46 -10.79
C VAL A 439 24.54 -26.83 -11.49
N SER A 440 25.44 -27.75 -11.14
CA SER A 440 25.48 -29.09 -11.75
C SER A 440 24.18 -29.89 -11.55
N ILE A 441 23.54 -29.77 -10.37
CA ILE A 441 22.22 -30.38 -10.09
C ILE A 441 21.12 -29.72 -10.93
N ILE A 442 21.19 -28.41 -11.18
CA ILE A 442 20.23 -27.69 -12.04
C ILE A 442 20.40 -28.12 -13.50
N GLU A 443 21.62 -28.22 -14.01
CA GLU A 443 21.92 -28.72 -15.37
C GLU A 443 21.39 -30.14 -15.56
N GLN A 444 21.71 -31.07 -14.66
CA GLN A 444 21.22 -32.45 -14.73
C GLN A 444 19.68 -32.52 -14.73
N ARG A 445 19.01 -31.66 -13.95
CA ARG A 445 17.54 -31.57 -13.94
C ARG A 445 16.97 -30.95 -15.21
N LEU A 446 17.67 -30.00 -15.83
CA LEU A 446 17.28 -29.37 -17.09
C LEU A 446 17.29 -30.39 -18.23
N THR A 447 18.40 -31.14 -18.39
CA THR A 447 18.50 -32.22 -19.40
C THR A 447 17.41 -33.28 -19.18
N LEU A 448 17.14 -33.67 -17.94
CA LEU A 448 16.04 -34.58 -17.58
C LEU A 448 14.63 -34.03 -17.89
N THR A 449 14.46 -32.71 -18.05
CA THR A 449 13.21 -32.12 -18.55
C THR A 449 13.17 -32.01 -20.07
N GLU A 450 14.29 -31.73 -20.72
CA GLU A 450 14.42 -31.70 -22.18
C GLU A 450 14.17 -33.09 -22.80
N ASP A 451 14.77 -34.14 -22.24
CA ASP A 451 14.52 -35.54 -22.66
C ASP A 451 13.04 -35.94 -22.53
N LYS A 452 12.38 -35.50 -21.44
CA LYS A 452 10.95 -35.75 -21.23
C LYS A 452 10.07 -34.98 -22.22
N LEU A 453 10.43 -33.74 -22.52
CA LEU A 453 9.73 -32.91 -23.51
C LEU A 453 9.86 -33.52 -24.92
N LYS A 454 11.07 -33.91 -25.31
CA LYS A 454 11.34 -34.61 -26.57
C LYS A 454 10.52 -35.89 -26.69
N LYS A 455 10.51 -36.73 -25.66
CA LYS A 455 9.74 -37.99 -25.64
C LYS A 455 8.21 -37.76 -25.66
N CYS A 456 7.75 -36.63 -25.13
CA CYS A 456 6.35 -36.22 -25.24
C CYS A 456 5.99 -35.80 -26.68
N LEU A 457 6.87 -35.04 -27.35
CA LEU A 457 6.71 -34.64 -28.75
C LEU A 457 6.74 -35.84 -29.70
N GLU A 458 7.66 -36.80 -29.48
CA GLU A 458 7.72 -38.06 -30.24
C GLU A 458 6.41 -38.87 -30.12
N ASN A 459 5.86 -39.00 -28.90
CA ASN A 459 4.55 -39.62 -28.69
C ASN A 459 3.42 -38.87 -29.40
N GLN A 460 3.43 -37.52 -29.39
CA GLN A 460 2.41 -36.71 -30.04
C GLN A 460 2.42 -36.89 -31.57
N ILE A 461 3.62 -37.00 -32.18
CA ILE A 461 3.78 -37.27 -33.61
C ILE A 461 3.24 -38.66 -33.97
N GLU A 462 3.52 -39.69 -33.19
CA GLU A 462 3.05 -41.05 -33.50
C GLU A 462 1.54 -41.21 -33.26
N ILE A 463 0.97 -40.53 -32.27
CA ILE A 463 -0.50 -40.40 -32.12
C ILE A 463 -1.12 -39.74 -33.36
N GLY A 464 -0.52 -38.67 -33.88
CA GLY A 464 -0.96 -38.02 -35.12
C GLY A 464 -0.97 -38.98 -36.33
N ARG A 465 0.11 -39.76 -36.52
CA ARG A 465 0.20 -40.79 -37.56
C ARG A 465 -0.78 -41.95 -37.39
N HIS A 466 -1.20 -42.25 -36.16
CA HIS A 466 -2.22 -43.25 -35.88
C HIS A 466 -3.66 -42.73 -36.06
N LEU A 467 -3.86 -41.42 -36.04
CA LEU A 467 -5.13 -40.79 -36.40
C LEU A 467 -5.28 -40.68 -37.93
N GLN A 468 -4.26 -40.20 -38.65
CA GLN A 468 -4.31 -40.11 -40.11
C GLN A 468 -4.54 -41.49 -40.77
N ARG A 469 -3.84 -42.54 -40.33
CA ARG A 469 -4.08 -43.93 -40.79
C ARG A 469 -5.43 -44.53 -40.36
N LYS A 470 -6.28 -43.78 -39.66
CA LYS A 470 -7.68 -44.13 -39.36
C LYS A 470 -8.70 -43.23 -40.08
N GLU A 471 -8.23 -42.30 -40.89
CA GLU A 471 -9.04 -41.48 -41.80
C GLU A 471 -8.84 -41.92 -43.27
N GLU A 472 -7.93 -42.86 -43.52
CA GLU A 472 -7.61 -43.46 -44.83
C GLU A 472 -8.12 -44.92 -45.00
N ASP A 473 -8.62 -45.55 -43.92
CA ASP A 473 -9.25 -46.89 -43.85
C ASP A 473 -10.78 -46.78 -43.62
#